data_AF-A0A954J3F7-F1
#
_entry.id   AF-A0A954J3F7-F1
#
_cell.length_a   1.000
_cell.length_b   1.000
_cell.length_c   1.000
_cell.angle_alpha   90.00
_cell.angle_beta   90.00
_cell.angle_gamma   90.00
#
_symmetry.space_group_name_H-M   'P 1'
#
loop_
_entity.id
_entity.type
_entity.pdbx_description
1 polymer ?
#
loop_
_entity_poly.entity_id
_entity_poly.type
_entity_poly.pdbx_seq_one_letter_code
_entity_poly.pdbx_strand_id
1 'polypeptide(L)'
;MSATLVAVLFLTATAGNKLSDVGRHKAEAKYMAAGAVEAAKKDVQTAIANWDDVPVDGTVSVGDRDVTYAIAPSGLDMIQTDSAGIQTIVTGYEIEAQARSGFAQQVAHRLIMAEATPIFQFAVFYTDDLEINPGPSMTLGGRVHTNADMYLNCGGTLTIDSNYLRSVGGMYRNRKDNATASQGTVNVRRWVENPYDSSEPSEFVKMLSRGQLSSEGVASVSGYDSNFTDGVDLTGDGDFYDDDEWLPWGPGALENWAQPDMYANGSGNTVQSAAHGVGEAVTPSIGSIAMYEEQDGGTHYYNSSTNRYEEVTGSIVGTHSPGFFHDNADLSIITYADGSWDAFDGTGTSVKASLAGVVTQTSIYDARQADGNGGGNTPVTEIDISLLNSSGVFPTNGLLYAARYGMGEGTDAAGVKLVHGSELSAPLTVVSEGSVYVQGDYNTTNKVGAAVIGDAVNLLSNSWNDSKTSGSLPTASDTTYNLAIVTGNHDTVGSSYNGGLENLPRFHEKWSGKDCNINGSFVCTWTSSYATGKWKYGGDRYQAPSRNWSYDPMFNRVVNLPPFTPMAVTARDVVSW
;
A
#
# COMPACT_ATOMS: atom_id res chain seq x y z
N MET A 1 -44.50 -59.95 -4.33
CA MET A 1 -43.17 -59.64 -3.75
C MET A 1 -43.21 -60.06 -2.29
N SER A 2 -42.28 -60.93 -1.84
CA SER A 2 -42.27 -61.40 -0.45
C SER A 2 -41.84 -60.27 0.50
N ALA A 3 -42.31 -60.29 1.74
CA ALA A 3 -41.93 -59.33 2.79
C ALA A 3 -40.39 -59.22 2.96
N THR A 4 -39.66 -60.29 2.64
CA THR A 4 -38.20 -60.34 2.62
C THR A 4 -37.59 -59.42 1.57
N LEU A 5 -38.19 -59.34 0.37
CA LEU A 5 -37.70 -58.49 -0.72
C LEU A 5 -37.88 -57.00 -0.38
N VAL A 6 -39.00 -56.65 0.27
CA VAL A 6 -39.29 -55.30 0.75
C VAL A 6 -38.34 -54.90 1.87
N ALA A 7 -38.05 -55.79 2.82
CA ALA A 7 -37.09 -55.55 3.90
C ALA A 7 -35.66 -55.34 3.37
N VAL A 8 -35.23 -56.12 2.37
CA VAL A 8 -33.92 -55.94 1.71
C VAL A 8 -33.84 -54.59 1.00
N LEU A 9 -34.89 -54.18 0.26
CA LEU A 9 -34.95 -52.88 -0.41
C LEU A 9 -34.89 -51.69 0.58
N PHE A 10 -35.62 -51.77 1.70
CA PHE A 10 -35.55 -50.75 2.76
C PHE A 10 -34.18 -50.70 3.43
N LEU A 11 -33.54 -51.85 3.68
CA LEU A 11 -32.18 -51.91 4.24
C LEU A 11 -31.15 -51.34 3.27
N THR A 12 -31.24 -51.64 1.97
CA THR A 12 -30.33 -51.09 0.95
C THR A 12 -30.52 -49.58 0.76
N ALA A 13 -31.77 -49.09 0.78
CA ALA A 13 -32.07 -47.66 0.71
C ALA A 13 -31.55 -46.92 1.96
N THR A 14 -31.74 -47.51 3.15
CA THR A 14 -31.23 -46.94 4.41
C THR A 14 -29.71 -46.93 4.46
N ALA A 15 -29.05 -47.99 3.96
CA ALA A 15 -27.60 -48.04 3.85
C ALA A 15 -27.06 -47.02 2.85
N GLY A 16 -27.72 -46.84 1.70
CA GLY A 16 -27.41 -45.80 0.72
C GLY A 16 -27.52 -44.38 1.31
N ASN A 17 -28.60 -44.10 2.04
CA ASN A 17 -28.79 -42.82 2.72
C ASN A 17 -27.70 -42.56 3.77
N LYS A 18 -27.36 -43.56 4.59
CA LYS A 18 -26.26 -43.44 5.58
C LYS A 18 -24.90 -43.21 4.93
N LEU A 19 -24.60 -43.89 3.82
CA LEU A 19 -23.36 -43.68 3.08
C LEU A 19 -23.30 -42.28 2.46
N SER A 20 -24.42 -41.79 1.93
CA SER A 20 -24.53 -40.43 1.40
C SER A 20 -24.36 -39.38 2.51
N ASP A 21 -24.99 -39.58 3.68
CA ASP A 21 -24.84 -38.70 4.84
C ASP A 21 -23.40 -38.68 5.37
N VAL A 22 -22.73 -39.83 5.43
CA VAL A 22 -21.30 -39.91 5.80
C VAL A 22 -20.43 -39.18 4.77
N GLY A 23 -20.72 -39.36 3.48
CA GLY A 23 -20.02 -38.66 2.40
C GLY A 23 -20.17 -37.14 2.50
N ARG A 24 -21.40 -36.66 2.74
CA ARG A 24 -21.69 -35.24 2.97
C ARG A 24 -20.92 -34.69 4.17
N HIS A 25 -21.04 -35.33 5.34
CA HIS A 25 -20.36 -34.87 6.54
C HIS A 25 -18.83 -34.91 6.43
N LYS A 26 -18.28 -35.88 5.70
CA LYS A 26 -16.84 -35.92 5.41
C LYS A 26 -16.41 -34.75 4.51
N ALA A 27 -17.18 -34.45 3.46
CA ALA A 27 -16.91 -33.31 2.59
C ALA A 27 -17.01 -31.98 3.36
N GLU A 28 -18.07 -31.79 4.13
CA GLU A 28 -18.26 -30.61 5.01
C GLU A 28 -17.06 -30.43 5.97
N ALA A 29 -16.68 -31.48 6.70
CA ALA A 29 -15.54 -31.43 7.61
C ALA A 29 -14.23 -31.11 6.87
N LYS A 30 -14.03 -31.66 5.67
CA LYS A 30 -12.84 -31.38 4.86
C LYS A 30 -12.78 -29.91 4.44
N TYR A 31 -13.88 -29.35 3.94
CA TYR A 31 -13.93 -27.94 3.52
C TYR A 31 -13.79 -26.98 4.71
N MET A 32 -14.37 -27.32 5.87
CA MET A 32 -14.18 -26.54 7.10
C MET A 32 -12.73 -26.53 7.57
N ALA A 33 -12.07 -27.68 7.58
CA ALA A 33 -10.64 -27.75 7.94
C ALA A 33 -9.78 -26.97 6.94
N ALA A 34 -10.05 -27.08 5.63
CA ALA A 34 -9.33 -26.32 4.61
C ALA A 34 -9.54 -24.80 4.74
N GLY A 35 -10.78 -24.35 5.01
CA GLY A 35 -11.07 -22.95 5.26
C GLY A 35 -10.35 -22.40 6.49
N ALA A 36 -10.24 -23.20 7.55
CA ALA A 36 -9.48 -22.82 8.74
C ALA A 36 -7.97 -22.70 8.49
N VAL A 37 -7.41 -23.54 7.61
CA VAL A 37 -6.02 -23.40 7.16
C VAL A 37 -5.81 -22.09 6.37
N GLU A 38 -6.76 -21.70 5.50
CA GLU A 38 -6.66 -20.41 4.79
C GLU A 38 -6.71 -19.21 5.75
N ALA A 39 -7.58 -19.28 6.78
CA ALA A 39 -7.66 -18.24 7.81
C ALA A 39 -6.36 -18.15 8.60
N ALA A 40 -5.83 -19.28 9.09
CA ALA A 40 -4.55 -19.33 9.78
C ALA A 40 -3.40 -18.79 8.93
N LYS A 41 -3.39 -19.05 7.61
CA LYS A 41 -2.42 -18.47 6.68
C LYS A 41 -2.55 -16.95 6.62
N LYS A 42 -3.78 -16.41 6.57
CA LYS A 42 -4.02 -14.96 6.61
C LYS A 42 -3.56 -14.36 7.94
N ASP A 43 -3.73 -15.07 9.06
CA ASP A 43 -3.25 -14.62 10.37
C ASP A 43 -1.72 -14.54 10.42
N VAL A 44 -1.01 -15.52 9.86
CA VAL A 44 0.45 -15.46 9.69
C VAL A 44 0.85 -14.24 8.85
N GLN A 45 0.20 -14.01 7.71
CA GLN A 45 0.51 -12.86 6.85
C GLN A 45 0.26 -11.53 7.57
N THR A 46 -0.85 -11.43 8.30
CA THR A 46 -1.29 -10.22 8.99
C THR A 46 -0.36 -9.90 10.15
N ALA A 47 0.00 -10.90 10.96
CA ALA A 47 0.94 -10.73 12.07
C ALA A 47 2.30 -10.22 11.57
N ILE A 48 2.89 -10.89 10.56
CA ILE A 48 4.18 -10.47 10.00
C ILE A 48 4.11 -9.07 9.38
N ALA A 49 3.02 -8.74 8.68
CA ALA A 49 2.86 -7.41 8.06
C ALA A 49 2.72 -6.28 9.09
N ASN A 50 2.22 -6.58 10.29
CA ASN A 50 2.03 -5.62 11.38
C ASN A 50 3.10 -5.71 12.48
N TRP A 51 4.19 -6.46 12.25
CA TRP A 51 5.26 -6.70 13.24
C TRP A 51 4.78 -7.35 14.55
N ASP A 52 3.64 -8.03 14.50
CA ASP A 52 3.10 -8.79 15.62
C ASP A 52 3.70 -10.19 15.67
N ASP A 53 3.64 -10.79 16.86
CA ASP A 53 3.94 -12.21 17.03
C ASP A 53 2.95 -13.07 16.25
N VAL A 54 3.47 -14.00 15.44
CA VAL A 54 2.64 -14.98 14.75
C VAL A 54 1.91 -15.85 15.78
N PRO A 55 0.57 -15.95 15.73
CA PRO A 55 -0.19 -16.73 16.71
C PRO A 55 0.20 -18.21 16.63
N VAL A 56 0.28 -18.88 17.78
CA VAL A 56 0.58 -20.32 17.86
C VAL A 56 -0.65 -21.20 17.66
N ASP A 57 -1.83 -20.65 17.93
CA ASP A 57 -3.13 -21.26 17.71
C ASP A 57 -4.21 -20.19 17.53
N GLY A 58 -5.40 -20.62 17.13
CA GLY A 58 -6.54 -19.74 17.02
C GLY A 58 -7.82 -20.48 16.68
N THR A 59 -8.90 -19.72 16.57
CA THR A 59 -10.24 -20.22 16.24
C THR A 59 -10.87 -19.34 15.18
N VAL A 60 -11.43 -19.96 14.16
CA VAL A 60 -12.16 -19.26 13.09
C VAL A 60 -13.53 -19.87 12.88
N SER A 61 -14.54 -19.03 12.68
CA SER A 61 -15.88 -19.46 12.31
C SER A 61 -15.95 -19.74 10.80
N VAL A 62 -16.20 -20.98 10.41
CA VAL A 62 -16.44 -21.38 9.02
C VAL A 62 -17.92 -21.71 8.85
N GLY A 63 -18.70 -20.72 8.40
CA GLY A 63 -20.16 -20.76 8.48
C GLY A 63 -20.63 -20.59 9.92
N ASP A 64 -21.54 -21.46 10.39
CA ASP A 64 -22.08 -21.40 11.76
C ASP A 64 -21.27 -22.22 12.79
N ARG A 65 -20.01 -22.55 12.49
CA ARG A 65 -19.19 -23.44 13.33
C ARG A 65 -17.78 -22.93 13.50
N ASP A 66 -17.30 -23.06 14.73
CA ASP A 66 -15.93 -22.72 15.09
C ASP A 66 -14.97 -23.90 14.84
N VAL A 67 -13.85 -23.60 14.21
CA VAL A 67 -12.78 -24.54 13.89
C VAL A 67 -11.48 -24.00 14.48
N THR A 68 -10.79 -24.83 15.25
CA THR A 68 -9.49 -24.49 15.83
C THR A 68 -8.36 -24.86 14.87
N TYR A 69 -7.31 -24.08 14.88
CA TYR A 69 -6.06 -24.37 14.18
C TYR A 69 -4.85 -24.13 15.08
N ALA A 70 -3.72 -24.73 14.71
CA ALA A 70 -2.42 -24.52 15.32
C ALA A 70 -1.40 -24.15 14.24
N ILE A 71 -0.44 -23.30 14.58
CA ILE A 71 0.63 -22.82 13.71
C ILE A 71 1.97 -23.09 14.42
N ALA A 72 2.91 -23.66 13.70
CA ALA A 72 4.26 -23.90 14.19
C ALA A 72 5.31 -23.46 13.17
N PRO A 73 6.44 -22.87 13.58
CA PRO A 73 7.54 -22.57 12.67
C PRO A 73 8.15 -23.88 12.15
N SER A 74 8.39 -23.96 10.84
CA SER A 74 9.04 -25.14 10.23
C SER A 74 10.57 -25.15 10.41
N GLY A 75 11.14 -24.04 10.91
CA GLY A 75 12.57 -23.82 11.05
C GLY A 75 13.25 -23.33 9.76
N LEU A 76 12.49 -23.07 8.69
CA LEU A 76 12.99 -22.48 7.46
C LEU A 76 12.95 -20.95 7.54
N ASP A 77 14.10 -20.33 7.33
CA ASP A 77 14.27 -18.88 7.23
C ASP A 77 15.38 -18.57 6.22
N MET A 78 15.07 -17.77 5.19
CA MET A 78 16.01 -17.40 4.13
C MET A 78 15.63 -16.10 3.43
N ILE A 79 16.60 -15.47 2.78
CA ILE A 79 16.35 -14.37 1.84
C ILE A 79 16.36 -14.94 0.43
N GLN A 80 15.28 -14.71 -0.33
CA GLN A 80 15.14 -15.09 -1.73
C GLN A 80 15.18 -13.83 -2.60
N THR A 81 15.84 -13.91 -3.77
CA THR A 81 15.75 -12.89 -4.82
C THR A 81 15.00 -13.45 -6.01
N ASP A 82 13.95 -12.78 -6.48
CA ASP A 82 13.16 -13.21 -7.64
C ASP A 82 13.73 -12.70 -8.99
N SER A 83 13.10 -13.08 -10.11
CA SER A 83 13.51 -12.67 -11.45
C SER A 83 13.32 -11.18 -11.74
N ALA A 84 12.50 -10.49 -10.95
CA ALA A 84 12.37 -9.04 -11.01
C ALA A 84 13.42 -8.34 -10.14
N GLY A 85 14.28 -9.08 -9.43
CA GLY A 85 15.30 -8.56 -8.52
C GLY A 85 14.75 -8.13 -7.15
N ILE A 86 13.55 -8.57 -6.77
CA ILE A 86 12.95 -8.32 -5.46
C ILE A 86 13.63 -9.23 -4.44
N GLN A 87 14.10 -8.66 -3.34
CA GLN A 87 14.56 -9.41 -2.17
C GLN A 87 13.41 -9.61 -1.18
N THR A 88 13.15 -10.86 -0.80
CA THR A 88 12.04 -11.24 0.08
C THR A 88 12.59 -12.10 1.22
N ILE A 89 12.16 -11.81 2.44
CA ILE A 89 12.43 -12.65 3.61
C ILE A 89 11.36 -13.75 3.64
N VAL A 90 11.80 -15.01 3.66
CA VAL A 90 10.93 -16.17 3.54
C VAL A 90 11.02 -17.00 4.81
N THR A 91 9.91 -17.12 5.51
CA THR A 91 9.79 -17.91 6.75
C THR A 91 8.75 -19.01 6.57
N GLY A 92 9.10 -20.25 6.93
CA GLY A 92 8.22 -21.40 6.79
C GLY A 92 7.37 -21.69 8.02
N TYR A 93 6.09 -22.01 7.81
CA TYR A 93 5.14 -22.38 8.88
C TYR A 93 4.35 -23.63 8.51
N GLU A 94 4.15 -24.50 9.49
CA GLU A 94 3.23 -25.63 9.45
C GLU A 94 1.92 -25.26 10.13
N ILE A 95 0.81 -25.50 9.45
CA ILE A 95 -0.55 -25.22 9.92
C ILE A 95 -1.31 -26.54 9.99
N GLU A 96 -1.97 -26.78 11.12
CA GLU A 96 -2.89 -27.89 11.32
C GLU A 96 -4.26 -27.35 11.73
N ALA A 97 -5.32 -27.77 11.03
CA ALA A 97 -6.69 -27.47 11.42
C ALA A 97 -7.54 -28.74 11.50
N GLN A 98 -8.36 -28.83 12.55
CA GLN A 98 -9.22 -29.98 12.79
C GLN A 98 -10.69 -29.55 12.80
N ALA A 99 -11.49 -30.11 11.89
CA ALA A 99 -12.92 -29.82 11.82
C ALA A 99 -13.77 -31.09 11.93
N ARG A 100 -14.97 -30.91 12.49
CA ARG A 100 -15.95 -31.98 12.69
C ARG A 100 -17.31 -31.63 12.09
N SER A 101 -17.89 -32.56 11.36
CA SER A 101 -19.31 -32.50 10.96
C SER A 101 -20.00 -33.82 11.30
N GLY A 102 -21.01 -33.77 12.18
CA GLY A 102 -21.66 -34.97 12.69
C GLY A 102 -20.66 -35.96 13.30
N PHE A 103 -20.53 -37.13 12.68
CA PHE A 103 -19.59 -38.18 13.08
C PHE A 103 -18.25 -38.13 12.32
N ALA A 104 -18.15 -37.32 11.28
CA ALA A 104 -16.93 -37.20 10.49
C ALA A 104 -16.00 -36.15 11.11
N GLN A 105 -14.73 -36.51 11.28
CA GLN A 105 -13.65 -35.60 11.63
C GLN A 105 -12.65 -35.60 10.48
N GLN A 106 -12.16 -34.43 10.09
CA GLN A 106 -11.09 -34.26 9.11
C GLN A 106 -10.03 -33.33 9.68
N VAL A 107 -8.79 -33.60 9.33
CA VAL A 107 -7.64 -32.75 9.64
C VAL A 107 -7.06 -32.29 8.31
N ALA A 108 -6.68 -31.03 8.24
CA ALA A 108 -5.95 -30.47 7.11
C ALA A 108 -4.60 -29.99 7.62
N HIS A 109 -3.52 -30.44 6.98
CA HIS A 109 -2.19 -29.92 7.22
C HIS A 109 -1.71 -29.11 6.02
N ARG A 110 -0.96 -28.04 6.29
CA ARG A 110 -0.32 -27.26 5.24
C ARG A 110 1.03 -26.71 5.68
N LEU A 111 2.02 -26.85 4.82
CA LEU A 111 3.26 -26.11 4.91
C LEU A 111 3.15 -24.89 4.00
N ILE A 112 3.32 -23.70 4.57
CA ILE A 112 3.35 -22.42 3.84
C ILE A 112 4.74 -21.78 3.93
N MET A 113 5.03 -20.92 2.95
CA MET A 113 6.11 -19.95 3.02
C MET A 113 5.50 -18.57 3.08
N ALA A 114 5.66 -17.89 4.21
CA ALA A 114 5.34 -16.48 4.34
C ALA A 114 6.50 -15.66 3.75
N GLU A 115 6.17 -14.72 2.89
CA GLU A 115 7.08 -13.99 2.01
C GLU A 115 6.97 -12.49 2.30
N ALA A 116 7.80 -11.99 3.22
CA ALA A 116 7.83 -10.57 3.59
C ALA A 116 8.75 -9.80 2.63
N THR A 117 8.14 -8.97 1.79
CA THR A 117 8.83 -8.13 0.80
C THR A 117 8.84 -6.68 1.27
N PRO A 118 10.02 -6.06 1.48
CA PRO A 118 10.10 -4.63 1.78
C PRO A 118 9.39 -3.77 0.73
N ILE A 119 8.42 -2.98 1.15
CA ILE A 119 7.47 -2.29 0.26
C ILE A 119 8.14 -1.21 -0.60
N PHE A 120 9.24 -0.62 -0.12
CA PHE A 120 9.98 0.40 -0.88
C PHE A 120 10.78 -0.17 -2.05
N GLN A 121 10.75 -1.49 -2.27
CA GLN A 121 11.18 -2.09 -3.53
C GLN A 121 10.18 -1.84 -4.67
N PHE A 122 9.00 -1.30 -4.38
CA PHE A 122 8.03 -0.86 -5.37
C PHE A 122 8.17 0.64 -5.59
N ALA A 123 8.04 1.07 -6.85
CA ALA A 123 7.90 2.48 -7.18
C ALA A 123 6.52 2.99 -6.74
N VAL A 124 5.49 2.17 -6.96
CA VAL A 124 4.12 2.46 -6.56
C VAL A 124 3.52 1.20 -5.95
N PHE A 125 2.99 1.29 -4.73
CA PHE A 125 2.26 0.20 -4.08
C PHE A 125 0.97 0.72 -3.45
N TYR A 126 -0.17 0.12 -3.80
CA TYR A 126 -1.46 0.47 -3.22
C TYR A 126 -2.13 -0.76 -2.59
N THR A 127 -2.76 -0.58 -1.43
CA THR A 127 -3.66 -1.59 -0.85
C THR A 127 -5.05 -1.54 -1.48
N ASP A 128 -5.56 -0.34 -1.76
CA ASP A 128 -6.84 -0.14 -2.44
C ASP A 128 -6.63 0.18 -3.93
N ASP A 129 -7.68 0.65 -4.60
CA ASP A 129 -7.64 0.93 -6.03
C ASP A 129 -6.58 1.98 -6.38
N LEU A 130 -5.78 1.67 -7.40
CA LEU A 130 -4.78 2.58 -7.94
C LEU A 130 -5.34 3.32 -9.14
N GLU A 131 -5.43 4.64 -9.04
CA GLU A 131 -5.79 5.52 -10.16
C GLU A 131 -4.58 6.33 -10.61
N ILE A 132 -4.22 6.24 -11.90
CA ILE A 132 -3.18 7.05 -12.51
C ILE A 132 -3.83 7.84 -13.64
N ASN A 133 -4.07 9.15 -13.43
CA ASN A 133 -4.76 10.00 -14.40
C ASN A 133 -4.05 11.34 -14.68
N PRO A 134 -2.71 11.36 -14.92
CA PRO A 134 -1.99 12.61 -15.10
C PRO A 134 -2.49 13.40 -16.31
N GLY A 135 -2.69 14.71 -16.13
CA GLY A 135 -3.00 15.62 -17.22
C GLY A 135 -1.84 15.74 -18.21
N PRO A 136 -0.68 16.28 -17.80
CA PRO A 136 0.57 16.24 -18.58
C PRO A 136 1.14 14.83 -18.75
N SER A 137 2.09 14.65 -19.67
CA SER A 137 2.80 13.38 -19.80
C SER A 137 3.60 13.04 -18.55
N MET A 138 3.67 11.75 -18.24
CA MET A 138 4.35 11.21 -17.06
C MET A 138 5.02 9.88 -17.42
N THR A 139 6.23 9.67 -16.94
CA THR A 139 6.93 8.39 -17.04
C THR A 139 7.10 7.82 -15.64
N LEU A 140 6.69 6.57 -15.44
CA LEU A 140 6.89 5.81 -14.22
C LEU A 140 7.90 4.71 -14.48
N GLY A 141 9.04 4.80 -13.80
CA GLY A 141 10.03 3.72 -13.74
C GLY A 141 9.86 2.90 -12.46
N GLY A 142 10.21 1.62 -12.51
CA GLY A 142 10.15 0.72 -11.35
C GLY A 142 8.78 0.04 -11.15
N ARG A 143 8.68 -0.81 -10.12
CA ARG A 143 7.58 -1.77 -9.97
C ARG A 143 6.28 -1.08 -9.52
N VAL A 144 5.16 -1.37 -10.17
CA VAL A 144 3.83 -0.81 -9.88
C VAL A 144 2.88 -1.93 -9.50
N HIS A 145 2.30 -1.84 -8.29
CA HIS A 145 1.41 -2.85 -7.73
C HIS A 145 0.17 -2.23 -7.07
N THR A 146 -0.98 -2.89 -7.18
CA THR A 146 -2.15 -2.67 -6.32
C THR A 146 -2.77 -4.00 -5.88
N ASN A 147 -3.20 -4.08 -4.62
CA ASN A 147 -4.00 -5.18 -4.08
C ASN A 147 -5.49 -5.13 -4.49
N ALA A 148 -5.90 -4.15 -5.31
CA ALA A 148 -7.26 -4.01 -5.80
C ALA A 148 -7.27 -3.70 -7.32
N ASP A 149 -8.20 -2.86 -7.80
CA ASP A 149 -8.31 -2.52 -9.21
C ASP A 149 -7.33 -1.40 -9.62
N MET A 150 -6.88 -1.44 -10.88
CA MET A 150 -5.99 -0.43 -11.45
C MET A 150 -6.67 0.32 -12.59
N TYR A 151 -6.75 1.65 -12.50
CA TYR A 151 -7.32 2.53 -13.51
C TYR A 151 -6.22 3.38 -14.14
N LEU A 152 -6.04 3.20 -15.45
CA LEU A 152 -5.01 3.86 -16.23
C LEU A 152 -5.64 4.81 -17.24
N ASN A 153 -5.39 6.11 -17.07
CA ASN A 153 -5.74 7.14 -18.05
C ASN A 153 -4.68 8.24 -18.05
N CYS A 154 -4.75 9.15 -19.02
CA CYS A 154 -3.95 10.37 -19.04
C CYS A 154 -4.57 11.39 -20.01
N GLY A 155 -4.17 12.66 -19.85
CA GLY A 155 -4.42 13.70 -20.86
C GLY A 155 -3.37 13.70 -21.98
N GLY A 156 -2.09 13.47 -21.61
CA GLY A 156 -0.95 13.38 -22.54
C GLY A 156 -0.54 11.94 -22.83
N THR A 157 0.69 11.58 -22.43
CA THR A 157 1.20 10.19 -22.49
C THR A 157 1.62 9.72 -21.11
N LEU A 158 1.10 8.57 -20.69
CA LEU A 158 1.60 7.82 -19.55
C LEU A 158 2.50 6.71 -20.06
N THR A 159 3.77 6.74 -19.69
CA THR A 159 4.74 5.69 -20.02
C THR A 159 5.07 4.89 -18.75
N ILE A 160 4.79 3.60 -18.75
CA ILE A 160 5.22 2.65 -17.73
C ILE A 160 6.49 1.97 -18.24
N ASP A 161 7.64 2.43 -17.75
CA ASP A 161 8.96 1.89 -18.07
C ASP A 161 9.40 0.92 -16.96
N SER A 162 8.79 -0.26 -16.97
CA SER A 162 8.94 -1.25 -15.92
C SER A 162 8.72 -2.66 -16.46
N ASN A 163 9.28 -3.65 -15.76
CA ASN A 163 8.97 -5.07 -15.95
C ASN A 163 7.83 -5.56 -15.04
N TYR A 164 7.23 -4.67 -14.26
CA TYR A 164 6.26 -5.06 -13.25
C TYR A 164 5.14 -4.01 -13.17
N LEU A 165 4.01 -4.35 -13.76
CA LEU A 165 2.73 -3.66 -13.63
C LEU A 165 1.68 -4.70 -13.24
N ARG A 166 1.29 -4.75 -11.97
CA ARG A 166 0.38 -5.79 -11.46
C ARG A 166 -0.80 -5.25 -10.65
N SER A 167 -1.95 -5.91 -10.82
CA SER A 167 -3.15 -5.70 -10.01
C SER A 167 -3.68 -7.03 -9.50
N VAL A 168 -4.09 -7.09 -8.24
CA VAL A 168 -4.81 -8.26 -7.71
C VAL A 168 -6.26 -8.27 -8.21
N GLY A 169 -6.82 -7.10 -8.51
CA GLY A 169 -8.09 -6.93 -9.21
C GLY A 169 -7.92 -6.80 -10.72
N GLY A 170 -8.89 -6.13 -11.35
CA GLY A 170 -8.88 -5.79 -12.77
C GLY A 170 -7.97 -4.62 -13.12
N MET A 171 -7.62 -4.52 -14.40
CA MET A 171 -7.00 -3.33 -14.98
C MET A 171 -7.96 -2.71 -15.99
N TYR A 172 -8.07 -1.38 -15.98
CA TYR A 172 -9.04 -0.64 -16.79
C TYR A 172 -8.40 0.54 -17.53
N ARG A 173 -8.76 0.70 -18.81
CA ARG A 173 -8.35 1.88 -19.62
C ARG A 173 -9.41 2.96 -19.65
N ASN A 174 -9.70 3.49 -18.46
CA ASN A 174 -10.60 4.62 -18.22
C ASN A 174 -10.32 5.21 -16.83
N ARG A 175 -11.11 6.22 -16.41
CA ARG A 175 -11.09 6.71 -15.03
C ARG A 175 -12.16 5.99 -14.20
N LYS A 176 -11.89 5.76 -12.91
CA LYS A 176 -12.87 5.21 -11.95
C LYS A 176 -14.10 6.11 -11.82
N ASP A 177 -13.92 7.44 -11.80
CA ASP A 177 -15.02 8.42 -11.74
C ASP A 177 -15.76 8.65 -13.07
N ASN A 178 -15.19 8.17 -14.19
CA ASN A 178 -15.78 8.31 -15.51
C ASN A 178 -15.25 7.26 -16.49
N ALA A 179 -16.00 6.17 -16.66
CA ALA A 179 -15.66 5.06 -17.55
C ALA A 179 -15.55 5.43 -19.04
N THR A 180 -16.03 6.61 -19.45
CA THR A 180 -15.91 7.10 -20.84
C THR A 180 -14.68 7.99 -21.06
N ALA A 181 -14.05 8.47 -20.00
CA ALA A 181 -12.88 9.33 -20.09
C ALA A 181 -11.63 8.48 -20.36
N SER A 182 -11.21 8.40 -21.62
CA SER A 182 -9.89 7.89 -21.98
C SER A 182 -9.35 8.53 -23.25
N GLN A 183 -8.50 9.55 -23.10
CA GLN A 183 -8.08 10.41 -24.22
C GLN A 183 -6.60 10.28 -24.57
N GLY A 184 -5.73 10.11 -23.57
CA GLY A 184 -4.28 10.02 -23.76
C GLY A 184 -3.79 8.62 -24.12
N THR A 185 -2.48 8.53 -24.35
CA THR A 185 -1.78 7.29 -24.71
C THR A 185 -1.15 6.66 -23.47
N VAL A 186 -1.42 5.37 -23.23
CA VAL A 186 -0.74 4.59 -22.20
C VAL A 186 0.19 3.61 -22.91
N ASN A 187 1.50 3.79 -22.71
CA ASN A 187 2.55 2.91 -23.23
C ASN A 187 3.12 2.11 -22.07
N VAL A 188 3.23 0.80 -22.24
CA VAL A 188 3.82 -0.09 -21.23
C VAL A 188 4.94 -0.89 -21.87
N ARG A 189 6.09 -0.95 -21.21
CA ARG A 189 7.27 -1.64 -21.71
C ARG A 189 7.02 -3.14 -21.80
N ARG A 190 7.53 -3.78 -22.86
CA ARG A 190 7.73 -5.24 -22.91
C ARG A 190 8.78 -5.65 -21.88
N TRP A 191 8.66 -6.88 -21.38
CA TRP A 191 9.58 -7.41 -20.38
C TRP A 191 11.01 -7.52 -20.95
N VAL A 192 12.02 -7.20 -20.14
CA VAL A 192 13.46 -7.42 -20.43
C VAL A 192 14.17 -8.03 -19.20
N GLU A 193 15.40 -8.54 -19.30
CA GLU A 193 16.06 -9.13 -18.10
C GLU A 193 16.39 -8.07 -17.05
N ASN A 194 16.95 -6.92 -17.47
CA ASN A 194 17.25 -5.81 -16.55
C ASN A 194 16.67 -4.48 -17.04
N PRO A 195 15.51 -4.03 -16.53
CA PRO A 195 14.86 -2.82 -17.04
C PRO A 195 15.65 -1.54 -16.73
N TYR A 196 16.65 -1.63 -15.84
CA TYR A 196 17.53 -0.53 -15.45
C TYR A 196 18.82 -0.45 -16.27
N ASP A 197 19.09 -1.44 -17.15
CA ASP A 197 20.24 -1.40 -18.07
C ASP A 197 19.85 -0.68 -19.37
N SER A 198 20.57 0.39 -19.69
CA SER A 198 20.36 1.17 -20.91
C SER A 198 20.65 0.42 -22.21
N SER A 199 21.35 -0.73 -22.15
CA SER A 199 21.61 -1.59 -23.31
C SER A 199 20.45 -2.52 -23.65
N GLU A 200 19.49 -2.67 -22.72
CA GLU A 200 18.31 -3.50 -22.94
C GLU A 200 17.32 -2.85 -23.91
N PRO A 201 16.58 -3.64 -24.71
CA PRO A 201 15.59 -3.11 -25.63
C PRO A 201 14.57 -2.20 -24.93
N SER A 202 14.22 -1.09 -25.59
CA SER A 202 13.19 -0.15 -25.13
C SER A 202 11.99 -0.23 -26.06
N GLU A 203 11.26 -1.35 -25.97
CA GLU A 203 10.05 -1.61 -26.74
C GLU A 203 8.80 -1.43 -25.88
N PHE A 204 7.85 -0.65 -26.38
CA PHE A 204 6.60 -0.34 -25.68
C PHE A 204 5.40 -0.75 -26.50
N VAL A 205 4.39 -1.32 -25.82
CA VAL A 205 3.10 -1.64 -26.40
C VAL A 205 2.04 -0.71 -25.82
N LYS A 206 1.16 -0.22 -26.69
CA LYS A 206 0.05 0.65 -26.30
C LYS A 206 -1.04 -0.18 -25.63
N MET A 207 -1.43 0.21 -24.42
CA MET A 207 -2.68 -0.26 -23.83
C MET A 207 -3.81 0.63 -24.36
N LEU A 208 -4.51 0.15 -25.38
CA LEU A 208 -5.45 0.97 -26.15
C LEU A 208 -6.69 1.33 -25.32
N SER A 209 -7.13 2.58 -25.42
CA SER A 209 -8.43 2.99 -24.91
C SER A 209 -9.57 2.46 -25.76
N ARG A 210 -10.81 2.53 -25.25
CA ARG A 210 -12.01 2.23 -26.04
C ARG A 210 -12.08 3.02 -27.36
N GLY A 211 -11.76 4.31 -27.29
CA GLY A 211 -11.77 5.17 -28.48
C GLY A 211 -10.68 4.80 -29.47
N GLN A 212 -9.51 4.39 -28.97
CA GLN A 212 -8.39 3.94 -29.81
C GLN A 212 -8.67 2.57 -30.44
N LEU A 213 -9.22 1.61 -29.71
CA LEU A 213 -9.68 0.34 -30.28
C LEU A 213 -10.72 0.56 -31.39
N SER A 214 -11.69 1.45 -31.15
CA SER A 214 -12.69 1.79 -32.16
C SER A 214 -12.09 2.42 -33.41
N SER A 215 -10.99 3.16 -33.30
CA SER A 215 -10.29 3.68 -34.49
C SER A 215 -9.52 2.61 -35.26
N GLU A 216 -9.14 1.52 -34.60
CA GLU A 216 -8.57 0.32 -35.24
C GLU A 216 -9.67 -0.65 -35.76
N GLY A 217 -10.94 -0.22 -35.78
CA GLY A 217 -12.06 -1.04 -36.28
C GLY A 217 -12.67 -2.02 -35.26
N VAL A 218 -12.17 -2.04 -34.02
CA VAL A 218 -12.66 -2.95 -32.97
C VAL A 218 -13.74 -2.29 -32.14
N ALA A 219 -14.98 -2.79 -32.25
CA ALA A 219 -16.10 -2.33 -31.43
C ALA A 219 -16.04 -2.98 -30.03
N SER A 220 -15.69 -2.19 -29.00
CA SER A 220 -15.64 -2.65 -27.60
C SER A 220 -16.41 -1.74 -26.65
N VAL A 221 -16.86 -2.31 -25.53
CA VAL A 221 -17.45 -1.57 -24.39
C VAL A 221 -16.37 -0.96 -23.50
N SER A 222 -15.12 -1.42 -23.58
CA SER A 222 -13.96 -0.97 -22.80
C SER A 222 -12.73 -0.77 -23.68
N GLY A 223 -11.57 -0.46 -23.08
CA GLY A 223 -10.29 -0.48 -23.79
C GLY A 223 -9.74 -1.90 -23.93
N TYR A 224 -8.46 -2.01 -24.33
CA TYR A 224 -7.74 -3.28 -24.27
C TYR A 224 -7.31 -3.51 -22.82
N ASP A 225 -8.23 -4.04 -22.03
CA ASP A 225 -8.20 -4.08 -20.57
C ASP A 225 -8.96 -5.31 -20.04
N SER A 226 -9.10 -5.47 -18.73
CA SER A 226 -9.70 -6.68 -18.12
C SER A 226 -11.15 -6.97 -18.52
N ASN A 227 -11.86 -6.01 -19.13
CA ASN A 227 -13.21 -6.23 -19.66
C ASN A 227 -13.21 -6.71 -21.13
N PHE A 228 -12.05 -6.79 -21.79
CA PHE A 228 -11.91 -7.32 -23.15
C PHE A 228 -11.79 -8.86 -23.12
N THR A 229 -12.85 -9.54 -22.69
CA THR A 229 -12.81 -10.98 -22.34
C THR A 229 -12.86 -11.93 -23.53
N ASP A 230 -13.48 -11.50 -24.63
CA ASP A 230 -13.84 -12.41 -25.73
C ASP A 230 -12.86 -12.31 -26.90
N GLY A 231 -12.05 -11.25 -26.95
CA GLY A 231 -11.20 -10.98 -28.11
C GLY A 231 -12.02 -10.57 -29.34
N VAL A 232 -11.36 -10.57 -30.49
CA VAL A 232 -11.97 -10.45 -31.81
C VAL A 232 -11.44 -11.60 -32.66
N ASP A 233 -12.29 -12.58 -32.90
CA ASP A 233 -12.08 -13.71 -33.81
C ASP A 233 -13.09 -13.55 -34.96
N LEU A 234 -12.61 -13.08 -36.10
CA LEU A 234 -13.44 -12.77 -37.27
C LEU A 234 -13.73 -14.03 -38.09
N THR A 235 -12.81 -15.00 -38.08
CA THR A 235 -12.92 -16.23 -38.84
C THR A 235 -13.71 -17.32 -38.11
N GLY A 236 -13.81 -17.22 -36.78
CA GLY A 236 -14.50 -18.15 -35.89
C GLY A 236 -13.75 -19.47 -35.70
N ASP A 237 -12.45 -19.51 -35.97
CA ASP A 237 -11.63 -20.72 -35.90
C ASP A 237 -10.91 -20.90 -34.56
N GLY A 238 -11.00 -19.89 -33.68
CA GLY A 238 -10.37 -19.86 -32.36
C GLY A 238 -8.88 -19.53 -32.38
N ASP A 239 -8.33 -19.19 -33.53
CA ASP A 239 -7.10 -18.41 -33.68
C ASP A 239 -7.44 -16.91 -33.56
N PHE A 240 -6.47 -16.09 -33.18
CA PHE A 240 -6.59 -14.64 -33.06
C PHE A 240 -5.41 -13.91 -33.71
N TYR A 241 -4.60 -14.62 -34.50
CA TYR A 241 -3.38 -14.11 -35.11
C TYR A 241 -3.55 -13.62 -36.56
N ASP A 242 -4.77 -13.70 -37.12
CA ASP A 242 -5.03 -13.13 -38.43
C ASP A 242 -5.03 -11.59 -38.40
N ASP A 243 -4.78 -10.99 -39.56
CA ASP A 243 -4.88 -9.54 -39.73
C ASP A 243 -6.30 -9.09 -39.32
N ASP A 244 -6.38 -8.08 -38.44
CA ASP A 244 -7.61 -7.53 -37.82
C ASP A 244 -8.25 -8.37 -36.68
N GLU A 245 -7.60 -9.43 -36.21
CA GLU A 245 -8.01 -10.19 -35.01
C GLU A 245 -7.25 -9.79 -33.74
N TRP A 246 -7.85 -10.04 -32.58
CA TRP A 246 -7.35 -9.56 -31.29
C TRP A 246 -7.54 -10.59 -30.19
N LEU A 247 -6.45 -10.97 -29.52
CA LEU A 247 -6.51 -11.83 -28.35
C LEU A 247 -7.34 -11.24 -27.21
N PRO A 248 -8.13 -12.06 -26.49
CA PRO A 248 -8.75 -11.63 -25.25
C PRO A 248 -7.70 -11.26 -24.20
N TRP A 249 -8.08 -10.44 -23.23
CA TRP A 249 -7.18 -9.86 -22.23
C TRP A 249 -6.28 -10.89 -21.52
N GLY A 250 -6.81 -12.04 -21.11
CA GLY A 250 -6.04 -13.05 -20.37
C GLY A 250 -4.78 -13.53 -21.11
N PRO A 251 -4.89 -14.21 -22.26
CA PRO A 251 -3.70 -14.58 -23.03
C PRO A 251 -3.01 -13.37 -23.67
N GLY A 252 -3.77 -12.39 -24.13
CA GLY A 252 -3.24 -11.24 -24.87
C GLY A 252 -2.39 -10.30 -24.02
N ALA A 253 -2.66 -10.16 -22.72
CA ALA A 253 -1.78 -9.39 -21.84
C ALA A 253 -0.43 -10.08 -21.63
N LEU A 254 -0.41 -11.41 -21.50
CA LEU A 254 0.85 -12.14 -21.41
C LEU A 254 1.65 -11.97 -22.71
N GLU A 255 1.01 -12.08 -23.87
CA GLU A 255 1.70 -12.01 -25.15
C GLU A 255 2.21 -10.59 -25.48
N ASN A 256 1.34 -9.59 -25.41
CA ASN A 256 1.68 -8.20 -25.78
C ASN A 256 2.81 -7.63 -24.92
N TRP A 257 2.93 -8.10 -23.67
CA TRP A 257 3.95 -7.62 -22.74
C TRP A 257 4.97 -8.69 -22.34
N ALA A 258 5.09 -9.75 -23.15
CA ALA A 258 6.22 -10.67 -23.12
C ALA A 258 7.49 -9.99 -23.66
N GLN A 259 8.62 -10.69 -23.54
CA GLN A 259 9.89 -10.26 -24.11
C GLN A 259 9.82 -9.94 -25.62
N PRO A 260 10.66 -9.03 -26.14
CA PRO A 260 10.82 -8.80 -27.57
C PRO A 260 11.23 -10.06 -28.34
N ASP A 261 10.79 -10.21 -29.59
CA ASP A 261 11.01 -11.42 -30.39
C ASP A 261 12.50 -11.68 -30.70
N MET A 262 13.30 -10.62 -30.73
CA MET A 262 14.76 -10.70 -30.90
C MET A 262 15.51 -11.05 -29.60
N TYR A 263 14.79 -11.20 -28.48
CA TYR A 263 15.35 -11.44 -27.16
C TYR A 263 15.42 -12.95 -26.87
N ALA A 264 16.63 -13.51 -26.99
CA ALA A 264 16.81 -14.97 -27.04
C ALA A 264 16.67 -15.72 -25.70
N ASN A 265 16.78 -15.02 -24.55
CA ASN A 265 17.09 -15.67 -23.26
C ASN A 265 16.16 -15.30 -22.09
N GLY A 266 15.03 -14.65 -22.33
CA GLY A 266 14.11 -14.28 -21.25
C GLY A 266 12.87 -15.15 -21.14
N SER A 267 12.20 -15.04 -20.00
CA SER A 267 10.85 -15.54 -19.79
C SER A 267 10.17 -14.66 -18.73
N GLY A 268 9.24 -13.81 -19.15
CA GLY A 268 8.54 -12.92 -18.24
C GLY A 268 7.50 -12.07 -18.97
N ASN A 269 6.59 -11.47 -18.18
CA ASN A 269 5.50 -10.64 -18.67
C ASN A 269 5.41 -9.40 -17.77
N THR A 270 5.39 -8.21 -18.36
CA THR A 270 5.31 -6.95 -17.59
C THR A 270 3.95 -6.78 -16.92
N VAL A 271 2.87 -7.08 -17.66
CA VAL A 271 1.49 -6.79 -17.26
C VAL A 271 0.80 -8.06 -16.81
N GLN A 272 0.31 -8.06 -15.56
CA GLN A 272 -0.45 -9.18 -15.01
C GLN A 272 -1.55 -8.65 -14.08
N SER A 273 -2.69 -9.35 -14.04
CA SER A 273 -3.86 -9.01 -13.23
C SER A 273 -4.38 -10.25 -12.49
N ALA A 274 -5.53 -10.16 -11.81
CA ALA A 274 -6.23 -11.32 -11.22
C ALA A 274 -6.32 -12.54 -12.17
N ALA A 275 -6.57 -12.28 -13.46
CA ALA A 275 -6.71 -13.30 -14.51
C ALA A 275 -5.44 -14.15 -14.70
N HIS A 276 -4.31 -13.68 -14.17
CA HIS A 276 -2.99 -14.29 -14.29
C HIS A 276 -2.48 -14.85 -12.94
N GLY A 277 -3.33 -14.87 -11.91
CA GLY A 277 -2.99 -15.43 -10.59
C GLY A 277 -2.23 -14.48 -9.66
N VAL A 278 -2.28 -13.16 -9.89
CA VAL A 278 -1.73 -12.18 -8.94
C VAL A 278 -2.56 -12.23 -7.65
N GLY A 279 -1.91 -12.52 -6.52
CA GLY A 279 -2.55 -12.59 -5.19
C GLY A 279 -2.20 -11.38 -4.32
N GLU A 280 -3.04 -11.17 -3.29
CA GLU A 280 -2.88 -10.10 -2.30
C GLU A 280 -1.56 -10.22 -1.53
N ALA A 281 -0.86 -9.09 -1.40
CA ALA A 281 0.27 -8.93 -0.48
C ALA A 281 -0.18 -8.09 0.73
N VAL A 282 -0.32 -8.72 1.91
CA VAL A 282 -0.84 -8.06 3.12
C VAL A 282 0.10 -6.98 3.60
N THR A 283 -0.41 -5.81 3.91
CA THR A 283 0.35 -4.62 4.32
C THR A 283 0.04 -4.25 5.77
N PRO A 284 0.88 -3.45 6.44
CA PRO A 284 0.57 -2.97 7.77
C PRO A 284 -0.67 -2.09 7.77
N SER A 285 -1.44 -2.21 8.84
CA SER A 285 -2.63 -1.40 9.10
C SER A 285 -2.25 0.02 9.53
N ILE A 286 -3.22 0.93 9.46
CA ILE A 286 -3.05 2.31 9.97
C ILE A 286 -2.79 2.35 11.49
N GLY A 287 -3.16 1.31 12.25
CA GLY A 287 -2.87 1.22 13.69
C GLY A 287 -1.37 1.32 13.98
N SER A 288 -0.53 0.81 13.08
CA SER A 288 0.93 0.83 13.22
C SER A 288 1.52 2.25 13.39
N ILE A 289 0.88 3.28 12.82
CA ILE A 289 1.33 4.68 12.92
C ILE A 289 0.64 5.46 14.04
N ALA A 290 -0.38 4.90 14.68
CA ALA A 290 -1.14 5.55 15.74
C ALA A 290 -0.27 5.84 16.97
N MET A 291 -0.57 6.90 17.70
CA MET A 291 0.15 7.18 18.96
C MET A 291 -0.14 6.06 19.97
N TYR A 292 -1.39 5.63 20.03
CA TYR A 292 -1.83 4.46 20.77
C TYR A 292 -2.92 3.76 19.98
N GLU A 293 -2.84 2.44 19.89
CA GLU A 293 -3.86 1.59 19.27
C GLU A 293 -4.62 0.80 20.34
N GLU A 294 -5.85 0.40 20.01
CA GLU A 294 -6.68 -0.40 20.91
C GLU A 294 -6.07 -1.80 21.09
N GLN A 295 -5.86 -2.19 22.34
CA GLN A 295 -5.36 -3.50 22.70
C GLN A 295 -5.93 -3.91 24.06
N ASP A 296 -6.68 -5.01 24.07
CA ASP A 296 -7.23 -5.59 25.30
C ASP A 296 -6.10 -5.97 26.27
N GLY A 297 -6.11 -5.36 27.46
CA GLY A 297 -5.04 -5.56 28.44
C GLY A 297 -3.74 -4.83 28.12
N GLY A 298 -3.80 -3.80 27.26
CA GLY A 298 -2.65 -2.96 26.90
C GLY A 298 -2.02 -2.20 28.08
N THR A 299 -0.95 -1.46 27.80
CA THR A 299 -0.18 -0.75 28.85
C THR A 299 -0.80 0.58 29.27
N HIS A 300 -1.76 1.09 28.50
CA HIS A 300 -2.37 2.41 28.66
C HIS A 300 -3.90 2.36 28.65
N TYR A 301 -4.52 3.42 29.15
CA TYR A 301 -5.95 3.68 29.00
C TYR A 301 -6.18 5.15 28.64
N TYR A 302 -7.25 5.42 27.89
CA TYR A 302 -7.63 6.79 27.58
C TYR A 302 -8.38 7.44 28.76
N ASN A 303 -7.78 8.49 29.34
CA ASN A 303 -8.40 9.29 30.39
C ASN A 303 -9.14 10.49 29.78
N SER A 304 -10.47 10.39 29.72
CA SER A 304 -11.34 11.43 29.15
C SER A 304 -11.33 12.76 29.93
N SER A 305 -10.86 12.78 31.18
CA SER A 305 -10.76 14.02 31.98
C SER A 305 -9.52 14.83 31.63
N THR A 306 -8.42 14.17 31.27
CA THR A 306 -7.16 14.80 30.86
C THR A 306 -7.01 14.85 29.33
N ASN A 307 -7.87 14.13 28.60
CA ASN A 307 -7.81 13.93 27.15
C ASN A 307 -6.45 13.36 26.72
N ARG A 308 -5.97 12.35 27.45
CA ARG A 308 -4.64 11.74 27.28
C ARG A 308 -4.67 10.24 27.48
N TYR A 309 -3.72 9.55 26.86
CA TYR A 309 -3.38 8.18 27.22
C TYR A 309 -2.48 8.22 28.45
N GLU A 310 -2.84 7.45 29.46
CA GLU A 310 -2.12 7.36 30.72
C GLU A 310 -1.74 5.90 30.98
N GLU A 311 -0.54 5.69 31.52
CA GLU A 311 -0.07 4.37 31.92
C GLU A 311 -1.02 3.75 32.94
N VAL A 312 -1.28 2.46 32.78
CA VAL A 312 -2.08 1.69 33.72
C VAL A 312 -1.33 1.60 35.05
N THR A 313 -1.95 2.13 36.11
CA THR A 313 -1.47 1.97 37.48
C THR A 313 -2.54 1.33 38.36
N GLY A 314 -2.16 0.35 39.18
CA GLY A 314 -3.07 -0.31 40.11
C GLY A 314 -4.02 -1.31 39.43
N SER A 315 -5.34 -1.12 39.59
CA SER A 315 -6.38 -2.06 39.16
C SER A 315 -7.15 -1.63 37.91
N ILE A 316 -6.67 -0.60 37.21
CA ILE A 316 -7.26 -0.17 35.93
C ILE A 316 -6.96 -1.23 34.88
N VAL A 317 -7.94 -1.55 34.04
CA VAL A 317 -7.73 -2.45 32.89
C VAL A 317 -7.22 -1.61 31.73
N GLY A 318 -6.05 -1.97 31.20
CA GLY A 318 -5.52 -1.35 30.01
C GLY A 318 -6.35 -1.68 28.78
N THR A 319 -6.47 -0.70 27.90
CA THR A 319 -7.29 -0.76 26.69
C THR A 319 -6.51 -0.37 25.45
N HIS A 320 -5.29 0.14 25.61
CA HIS A 320 -4.46 0.64 24.53
C HIS A 320 -2.98 0.34 24.78
N SER A 321 -2.21 0.27 23.71
CA SER A 321 -0.74 0.25 23.74
C SER A 321 -0.19 1.22 22.68
N PRO A 322 1.06 1.70 22.81
CA PRO A 322 1.69 2.47 21.75
C PRO A 322 1.68 1.68 20.44
N GLY A 323 1.36 2.35 19.32
CA GLY A 323 1.50 1.72 18.00
C GLY A 323 2.96 1.39 17.68
N PHE A 324 3.20 0.44 16.78
CA PHE A 324 4.54 -0.09 16.49
C PHE A 324 5.63 0.98 16.31
N PHE A 325 5.39 2.01 15.49
CA PHE A 325 6.41 3.04 15.25
C PHE A 325 6.64 3.95 16.47
N HIS A 326 5.63 4.15 17.31
CA HIS A 326 5.79 4.93 18.53
C HIS A 326 6.57 4.13 19.58
N ASP A 327 6.26 2.84 19.75
CA ASP A 327 6.92 1.97 20.72
C ASP A 327 8.41 1.75 20.42
N ASN A 328 8.77 1.74 19.13
CA ASN A 328 10.14 1.44 18.68
C ASN A 328 10.99 2.68 18.35
N ALA A 329 10.47 3.89 18.52
CA ALA A 329 11.20 5.10 18.18
C ALA A 329 12.36 5.37 19.15
N ASP A 330 13.54 5.70 18.62
CA ASP A 330 14.65 6.21 19.46
C ASP A 330 14.52 7.70 19.75
N LEU A 331 13.64 8.40 19.02
CA LEU A 331 13.22 9.75 19.34
C LEU A 331 11.71 9.90 19.13
N SER A 332 10.99 10.20 20.21
CA SER A 332 9.56 10.52 20.19
C SER A 332 9.33 11.98 20.56
N ILE A 333 8.56 12.72 19.77
CA ILE A 333 8.14 14.12 20.03
C ILE A 333 6.62 14.17 20.12
N ILE A 334 6.10 14.45 21.30
CA ILE A 334 4.66 14.46 21.57
C ILE A 334 4.20 15.86 21.90
N THR A 335 3.33 16.41 21.06
CA THR A 335 2.73 17.73 21.27
C THR A 335 1.32 17.58 21.84
N TYR A 336 1.03 18.30 22.92
CA TYR A 336 -0.28 18.30 23.56
C TYR A 336 -1.23 19.31 22.92
N ALA A 337 -2.53 19.18 23.22
CA ALA A 337 -3.57 20.03 22.66
C ALA A 337 -3.37 21.54 22.96
N ASP A 338 -2.72 21.88 24.08
CA ASP A 338 -2.39 23.26 24.46
C ASP A 338 -1.14 23.83 23.75
N GLY A 339 -0.49 23.04 22.89
CA GLY A 339 0.73 23.40 22.18
C GLY A 339 2.01 23.22 23.00
N SER A 340 1.93 22.83 24.28
CA SER A 340 3.11 22.31 24.97
C SER A 340 3.55 21.00 24.32
N TRP A 341 4.83 20.66 24.44
CA TRP A 341 5.37 19.43 23.85
C TRP A 341 6.43 18.85 24.75
N ASP A 342 6.62 17.54 24.70
CA ASP A 342 7.72 16.81 25.33
C ASP A 342 8.41 15.92 24.30
N ALA A 343 9.63 15.49 24.63
CA ALA A 343 10.39 14.58 23.78
C ALA A 343 11.15 13.56 24.64
N PHE A 344 11.23 12.33 24.13
CA PHE A 344 11.77 11.17 24.82
C PHE A 344 12.72 10.39 23.90
N ASP A 345 13.79 9.82 24.46
CA ASP A 345 14.62 8.83 23.77
C ASP A 345 13.97 7.43 23.79
N GLY A 346 14.59 6.44 23.12
CA GLY A 346 14.10 5.06 23.08
C GLY A 346 14.07 4.33 24.42
N THR A 347 14.54 4.95 25.52
CA THR A 347 14.40 4.41 26.89
C THR A 347 13.27 5.06 27.67
N GLY A 348 12.55 6.02 27.06
CA GLY A 348 11.55 6.84 27.72
C GLY A 348 12.13 8.00 28.53
N THR A 349 13.44 8.30 28.41
CA THR A 349 14.07 9.40 29.12
C THR A 349 13.84 10.72 28.39
N SER A 350 13.48 11.78 29.11
CA SER A 350 13.22 13.07 28.46
C SER A 350 14.49 13.70 27.87
N VAL A 351 14.43 14.05 26.58
CA VAL A 351 15.49 14.74 25.81
C VAL A 351 15.11 16.14 25.36
N LYS A 352 13.98 16.67 25.87
CA LYS A 352 13.42 17.98 25.51
C LYS A 352 14.43 19.12 25.52
N ALA A 353 15.34 19.15 26.51
CA ALA A 353 16.35 20.20 26.64
C ALA A 353 17.34 20.22 25.45
N SER A 354 17.68 19.06 24.89
CA SER A 354 18.58 18.92 23.74
C SER A 354 17.94 19.35 22.42
N LEU A 355 16.61 19.47 22.38
CA LEU A 355 15.83 19.87 21.20
C LEU A 355 15.42 21.35 21.23
N ALA A 356 16.07 22.17 22.07
CA ALA A 356 15.82 23.61 22.08
C ALA A 356 16.12 24.23 20.70
N GLY A 357 15.11 24.87 20.10
CA GLY A 357 15.20 25.46 18.76
C GLY A 357 14.98 24.46 17.61
N VAL A 358 15.12 23.15 17.85
CA VAL A 358 14.80 22.10 16.88
C VAL A 358 13.29 22.03 16.68
N VAL A 359 12.52 22.12 17.77
CA VAL A 359 11.05 21.98 17.76
C VAL A 359 10.38 23.33 17.97
N THR A 360 9.50 23.71 17.04
CA THR A 360 8.69 24.93 17.11
C THR A 360 7.23 24.62 16.81
N GLN A 361 6.29 25.32 17.46
CA GLN A 361 4.86 25.17 17.20
C GLN A 361 4.40 26.24 16.22
N THR A 362 3.82 25.82 15.10
CA THR A 362 3.35 26.72 14.03
C THR A 362 1.99 26.26 13.48
N SER A 363 1.54 26.84 12.38
CA SER A 363 0.34 26.40 11.68
C SER A 363 0.50 26.60 10.18
N ILE A 364 -0.08 25.69 9.39
CA ILE A 364 -0.15 25.78 7.93
C ILE A 364 -1.59 26.00 7.50
N TYR A 365 -1.83 26.92 6.55
CA TYR A 365 -3.12 27.00 5.89
C TYR A 365 -3.28 25.87 4.85
N ASP A 366 -4.02 24.83 5.22
CA ASP A 366 -4.35 23.70 4.35
C ASP A 366 -5.74 23.92 3.72
N ALA A 367 -5.74 24.45 2.49
CA ALA A 367 -6.97 24.75 1.74
C ALA A 367 -7.77 23.49 1.35
N ARG A 368 -7.15 22.30 1.36
CA ARG A 368 -7.83 21.04 1.11
C ARG A 368 -8.64 20.64 2.33
N GLN A 369 -8.06 20.75 3.53
CA GLN A 369 -8.79 20.51 4.79
C GLN A 369 -9.85 21.58 5.06
N ALA A 370 -9.59 22.82 4.67
CA ALA A 370 -10.53 23.95 4.77
C ALA A 370 -11.87 23.76 4.04
N ASP A 371 -11.91 22.88 3.05
CA ASP A 371 -12.93 22.83 2.00
C ASP A 371 -13.24 24.20 1.35
N GLY A 372 -12.36 25.20 1.52
CA GLY A 372 -12.52 26.57 1.01
C GLY A 372 -13.40 27.48 1.84
N ASN A 373 -13.74 27.11 3.08
CA ASN A 373 -14.63 27.89 3.97
C ASN A 373 -13.89 28.90 4.87
N GLY A 374 -12.61 29.18 4.62
CA GLY A 374 -11.82 30.17 5.37
C GLY A 374 -11.28 29.71 6.73
N GLY A 375 -11.86 28.68 7.36
CA GLY A 375 -11.14 27.86 8.36
C GLY A 375 -10.08 26.99 7.67
N GLY A 376 -9.03 26.54 8.35
CA GLY A 376 -8.01 25.69 7.69
C GLY A 376 -6.56 25.88 8.13
N ASN A 377 -6.30 26.64 9.20
CA ASN A 377 -4.98 26.63 9.82
C ASN A 377 -4.83 25.33 10.63
N THR A 378 -4.16 24.37 10.03
CA THR A 378 -3.76 23.09 10.62
C THR A 378 -2.57 23.36 11.55
N PRO A 379 -2.68 23.16 12.87
CA PRO A 379 -1.54 23.30 13.77
C PRO A 379 -0.49 22.24 13.44
N VAL A 380 0.79 22.63 13.46
CA VAL A 380 1.89 21.70 13.19
C VAL A 380 3.02 21.82 14.19
N THR A 381 3.63 20.68 14.50
CA THR A 381 4.92 20.61 15.17
C THR A 381 6.01 20.71 14.11
N GLU A 382 6.66 21.86 14.00
CA GLU A 382 7.79 22.06 13.10
C GLU A 382 9.07 21.49 13.70
N ILE A 383 9.79 20.69 12.92
CA ILE A 383 11.05 20.04 13.28
C ILE A 383 12.11 20.49 12.27
N ASP A 384 13.12 21.21 12.75
CA ASP A 384 14.29 21.60 11.97
C ASP A 384 15.30 20.46 11.93
N ILE A 385 15.43 19.82 10.77
CA ILE A 385 16.29 18.64 10.58
C ILE A 385 17.77 19.01 10.65
N SER A 386 18.15 20.21 10.19
CA SER A 386 19.53 20.69 10.26
C SER A 386 19.97 20.90 11.71
N LEU A 387 19.08 21.43 12.56
CA LEU A 387 19.33 21.54 14.00
C LEU A 387 19.29 20.16 14.67
N LEU A 388 18.37 19.27 14.27
CA LEU A 388 18.31 17.90 14.80
C LEU A 388 19.61 17.12 14.55
N ASN A 389 20.19 17.23 13.35
CA ASN A 389 21.49 16.65 12.98
C ASN A 389 22.62 17.00 13.98
N SER A 390 22.57 18.21 14.56
CA SER A 390 23.59 18.72 15.49
C SER A 390 23.17 18.69 16.97
N SER A 391 21.96 18.20 17.27
CA SER A 391 21.38 18.21 18.63
C SER A 391 22.04 17.23 19.61
N GLY A 392 22.77 16.23 19.11
CA GLY A 392 23.30 15.13 19.91
C GLY A 392 22.27 14.05 20.27
N VAL A 393 21.01 14.20 19.84
CA VAL A 393 19.91 13.26 20.07
C VAL A 393 19.23 12.83 18.76
N PHE A 394 19.97 12.86 17.63
CA PHE A 394 19.50 12.28 16.37
C PHE A 394 19.24 10.78 16.57
N PRO A 395 18.09 10.22 16.12
CA PRO A 395 17.70 8.86 16.44
C PRO A 395 18.71 7.86 15.85
N THR A 396 19.33 7.07 16.72
CA THR A 396 20.41 6.14 16.38
C THR A 396 19.92 4.90 15.64
N ASN A 397 18.70 4.45 15.95
CA ASN A 397 18.00 3.43 15.17
C ASN A 397 17.34 3.98 13.89
N GLY A 398 17.42 5.30 13.68
CA GLY A 398 16.90 5.99 12.52
C GLY A 398 15.38 6.18 12.52
N LEU A 399 14.68 6.01 13.65
CA LEU A 399 13.24 6.24 13.77
C LEU A 399 12.93 7.48 14.61
N LEU A 400 12.29 8.46 13.99
CA LEU A 400 11.68 9.63 14.62
C LEU A 400 10.16 9.50 14.57
N TYR A 401 9.54 9.36 15.73
CA TYR A 401 8.08 9.42 15.86
C TYR A 401 7.65 10.80 16.36
N ALA A 402 6.69 11.43 15.69
CA ALA A 402 6.15 12.70 16.12
C ALA A 402 4.63 12.73 15.97
N ALA A 403 3.92 13.09 17.05
CA ALA A 403 2.47 13.03 17.09
C ALA A 403 1.87 14.17 17.91
N ARG A 404 0.55 14.38 17.78
CA ARG A 404 -0.16 15.48 18.42
C ARG A 404 -1.48 15.03 19.02
N TYR A 405 -1.72 15.37 20.29
CA TYR A 405 -3.04 15.22 20.90
C TYR A 405 -4.07 16.22 20.38
N GLY A 406 -5.34 15.81 20.42
CA GLY A 406 -6.47 16.68 20.11
C GLY A 406 -6.70 16.90 18.62
N MET A 407 -6.21 15.99 17.78
CA MET A 407 -6.51 15.99 16.35
C MET A 407 -7.95 15.54 16.10
N GLY A 408 -8.61 16.24 15.19
CA GLY A 408 -9.87 15.82 14.59
C GLY A 408 -9.72 15.66 13.08
N GLU A 409 -10.84 15.57 12.38
CA GLU A 409 -10.87 15.44 10.93
C GLU A 409 -10.90 16.81 10.23
N GLY A 410 -10.52 16.85 8.96
CA GLY A 410 -10.67 18.03 8.11
C GLY A 410 -9.94 19.24 8.70
N THR A 411 -10.66 20.32 9.01
CA THR A 411 -10.06 21.55 9.58
C THR A 411 -9.45 21.38 10.97
N ASP A 412 -9.83 20.33 11.70
CA ASP A 412 -9.30 20.01 13.02
C ASP A 412 -8.13 19.02 12.94
N ALA A 413 -7.73 18.62 11.73
CA ALA A 413 -6.51 17.86 11.52
C ALA A 413 -5.29 18.65 12.01
N ALA A 414 -4.23 17.94 12.35
CA ALA A 414 -2.93 18.50 12.69
C ALA A 414 -1.81 17.67 12.08
N GLY A 415 -0.57 18.10 12.29
CA GLY A 415 0.56 17.37 11.75
C GLY A 415 1.93 17.77 12.24
N VAL A 416 2.91 17.31 11.49
CA VAL A 416 4.33 17.57 11.68
C VAL A 416 4.86 18.24 10.42
N LYS A 417 5.74 19.22 10.57
CA LYS A 417 6.38 19.92 9.45
C LYS A 417 7.89 19.77 9.54
N LEU A 418 8.51 19.19 8.53
CA LEU A 418 9.96 19.02 8.43
C LEU A 418 10.53 20.17 7.61
N VAL A 419 11.53 20.86 8.16
CA VAL A 419 12.22 21.97 7.48
C VAL A 419 13.72 21.73 7.47
N HIS A 420 14.41 22.35 6.51
CA HIS A 420 15.88 22.31 6.38
C HIS A 420 16.46 20.89 6.31
N GLY A 421 15.76 19.97 5.63
CA GLY A 421 16.11 18.55 5.53
C GLY A 421 17.05 18.18 4.38
N SER A 422 17.79 19.13 3.81
CA SER A 422 18.63 18.86 2.62
C SER A 422 19.73 17.84 2.89
N GLU A 423 20.17 17.70 4.15
CA GLU A 423 21.12 16.69 4.60
C GLU A 423 20.58 15.97 5.83
N LEU A 424 20.76 14.65 5.89
CA LEU A 424 20.44 13.81 7.04
C LEU A 424 21.72 13.23 7.61
N SER A 425 21.93 13.28 8.93
CA SER A 425 23.17 12.76 9.55
C SER A 425 23.30 11.23 9.50
N ALA A 426 22.18 10.51 9.36
CA ALA A 426 22.11 9.06 9.21
C ALA A 426 20.77 8.69 8.52
N PRO A 427 20.58 7.44 8.05
CA PRO A 427 19.28 6.99 7.55
C PRO A 427 18.15 7.30 8.53
N LEU A 428 17.02 7.80 8.03
CA LEU A 428 15.95 8.34 8.86
C LEU A 428 14.57 8.02 8.30
N THR A 429 13.71 7.48 9.14
CA THR A 429 12.28 7.34 8.90
C THR A 429 11.54 8.23 9.90
N VAL A 430 10.76 9.17 9.36
CA VAL A 430 9.90 10.04 10.16
C VAL A 430 8.47 9.54 10.07
N VAL A 431 7.84 9.30 11.22
CA VAL A 431 6.49 8.77 11.32
C VAL A 431 5.60 9.67 12.16
N SER A 432 4.36 9.87 11.71
CA SER A 432 3.34 10.62 12.44
C SER A 432 1.97 10.00 12.21
N GLU A 433 1.15 9.86 13.25
CA GLU A 433 -0.25 9.47 13.09
C GLU A 433 -1.08 10.54 12.35
N GLY A 434 -0.61 11.79 12.35
CA GLY A 434 -1.22 12.93 11.63
C GLY A 434 -0.54 13.22 10.29
N SER A 435 -0.88 14.35 9.67
CA SER A 435 -0.26 14.77 8.40
C SER A 435 1.23 15.11 8.57
N VAL A 436 2.04 14.82 7.55
CA VAL A 436 3.44 15.28 7.50
C VAL A 436 3.62 16.24 6.33
N TYR A 437 4.24 17.39 6.58
CA TYR A 437 4.59 18.40 5.60
C TYR A 437 6.11 18.41 5.45
N VAL A 438 6.64 18.18 4.25
CA VAL A 438 8.08 18.25 3.98
C VAL A 438 8.36 19.51 3.20
N GLN A 439 9.15 20.41 3.78
CA GLN A 439 9.49 21.71 3.16
C GLN A 439 10.91 21.74 2.61
N GLY A 440 11.01 22.12 1.34
CA GLY A 440 12.26 22.35 0.63
C GLY A 440 12.95 21.06 0.23
N ASP A 441 14.16 21.21 -0.31
CA ASP A 441 15.00 20.10 -0.71
C ASP A 441 15.23 19.15 0.46
N TYR A 442 14.98 17.86 0.24
CA TYR A 442 15.05 16.84 1.27
C TYR A 442 15.98 15.70 0.85
N ASN A 443 16.97 15.40 1.69
CA ASN A 443 17.95 14.32 1.51
C ASN A 443 18.70 14.42 0.16
N THR A 444 19.09 15.64 -0.23
CA THR A 444 19.80 15.95 -1.49
C THR A 444 21.31 15.94 -1.34
N THR A 445 21.82 16.19 -0.13
CA THR A 445 23.24 16.14 0.22
C THR A 445 23.53 14.85 0.96
N ASN A 446 24.60 14.15 0.56
CA ASN A 446 25.02 12.88 1.18
C ASN A 446 23.86 11.87 1.35
N LYS A 447 23.09 11.68 0.27
CA LYS A 447 21.83 10.91 0.26
C LYS A 447 21.96 9.58 1.01
N VAL A 448 21.07 9.38 1.99
CA VAL A 448 20.89 8.14 2.76
C VAL A 448 19.50 7.53 2.54
N GLY A 449 19.22 6.34 3.07
CA GLY A 449 17.87 5.78 3.06
C GLY A 449 16.95 6.63 3.93
N ALA A 450 15.93 7.25 3.33
CA ALA A 450 14.98 8.10 4.03
C ALA A 450 13.53 7.77 3.69
N ALA A 451 12.65 7.83 4.69
CA ALA A 451 11.21 7.68 4.51
C ALA A 451 10.42 8.69 5.35
N VAL A 452 9.26 9.07 4.83
CA VAL A 452 8.24 9.81 5.57
C VAL A 452 6.94 9.04 5.50
N ILE A 453 6.39 8.75 6.68
CA ILE A 453 5.17 7.97 6.88
C ILE A 453 4.18 8.85 7.63
N GLY A 454 2.98 9.02 7.10
CA GLY A 454 1.93 9.74 7.81
C GLY A 454 0.53 9.45 7.33
N ASP A 455 -0.45 10.00 8.04
CA ASP A 455 -1.85 9.97 7.60
C ASP A 455 -2.01 10.58 6.20
N ALA A 456 -1.35 11.72 5.99
CA ALA A 456 -1.21 12.33 4.68
C ALA A 456 0.14 13.03 4.55
N VAL A 457 0.86 12.80 3.45
CA VAL A 457 2.13 13.46 3.16
C VAL A 457 1.94 14.62 2.17
N ASN A 458 2.48 15.77 2.52
CA ASN A 458 2.35 17.04 1.81
C ASN A 458 3.74 17.57 1.46
N LEU A 459 3.93 18.05 0.24
CA LEU A 459 5.21 18.58 -0.24
C LEU A 459 5.12 20.09 -0.46
N LEU A 460 6.03 20.83 0.18
CA LEU A 460 6.12 22.28 0.16
C LEU A 460 7.46 22.71 -0.43
N SER A 461 7.43 23.57 -1.45
CA SER A 461 8.62 23.93 -2.21
C SER A 461 9.69 24.67 -1.40
N ASN A 462 10.88 24.81 -1.99
CA ASN A 462 11.96 25.68 -1.49
C ASN A 462 11.52 27.15 -1.26
N SER A 463 10.46 27.62 -1.93
CA SER A 463 9.94 28.99 -1.79
C SER A 463 8.79 29.11 -0.79
N TRP A 464 8.37 28.02 -0.16
CA TRP A 464 7.34 28.06 0.87
C TRP A 464 7.78 28.95 2.03
N ASN A 465 6.87 29.83 2.48
CA ASN A 465 7.16 30.86 3.48
C ASN A 465 5.98 31.11 4.45
N ASP A 466 5.06 30.15 4.55
CA ASP A 466 3.88 30.19 5.42
C ASP A 466 2.95 31.41 5.20
N SER A 467 3.08 32.12 4.06
CA SER A 467 2.23 33.29 3.74
C SER A 467 0.87 32.93 3.15
N LYS A 468 0.60 31.63 2.95
CA LYS A 468 -0.65 31.16 2.36
C LYS A 468 -1.83 31.47 3.28
N THR A 469 -2.86 32.07 2.70
CA THR A 469 -4.15 32.37 3.33
C THR A 469 -5.29 32.00 2.38
N SER A 470 -6.52 31.97 2.90
CA SER A 470 -7.70 31.67 2.09
C SER A 470 -7.81 32.58 0.85
N GLY A 471 -8.03 31.97 -0.31
CA GLY A 471 -8.08 32.67 -1.59
C GLY A 471 -6.72 33.04 -2.20
N SER A 472 -5.61 32.77 -1.51
CA SER A 472 -4.26 32.98 -2.04
C SER A 472 -3.57 31.66 -2.38
N LEU A 473 -2.75 31.67 -3.44
CA LEU A 473 -1.92 30.53 -3.81
C LEU A 473 -0.47 30.99 -4.03
N PRO A 474 0.45 30.75 -3.06
CA PRO A 474 1.85 31.12 -3.21
C PRO A 474 2.50 30.38 -4.38
N THR A 475 3.55 30.98 -4.96
CA THR A 475 4.26 30.41 -6.10
C THR A 475 5.37 29.48 -5.61
N ALA A 476 5.38 28.26 -6.12
CA ALA A 476 6.41 27.28 -5.81
C ALA A 476 7.73 27.59 -6.53
N SER A 477 8.79 26.92 -6.10
CA SER A 477 10.05 26.80 -6.83
C SER A 477 10.45 25.35 -7.04
N ASP A 478 11.39 25.13 -7.94
CA ASP A 478 11.93 23.80 -8.19
C ASP A 478 12.49 23.21 -6.89
N THR A 479 12.13 21.95 -6.61
CA THR A 479 12.44 21.29 -5.34
C THR A 479 12.64 19.80 -5.56
N THR A 480 13.61 19.22 -4.85
CA THR A 480 13.99 17.81 -4.96
C THR A 480 13.80 17.06 -3.66
N TYR A 481 13.10 15.93 -3.73
CA TYR A 481 12.75 15.08 -2.61
C TYR A 481 13.30 13.67 -2.86
N ASN A 482 14.29 13.25 -2.07
CA ASN A 482 14.82 11.88 -2.10
C ASN A 482 14.32 11.10 -0.87
N LEU A 483 13.11 10.57 -0.93
CA LEU A 483 12.52 9.78 0.16
C LEU A 483 11.47 8.80 -0.35
N ALA A 484 11.28 7.71 0.40
CA ALA A 484 10.07 6.92 0.29
C ALA A 484 8.91 7.58 1.04
N ILE A 485 7.70 7.47 0.50
CA ILE A 485 6.50 8.10 1.04
C ILE A 485 5.47 7.01 1.30
N VAL A 486 5.01 6.91 2.54
CA VAL A 486 3.81 6.14 2.90
C VAL A 486 2.75 7.13 3.36
N THR A 487 1.61 7.14 2.69
CA THR A 487 0.57 8.14 2.93
C THR A 487 -0.81 7.56 2.71
N GLY A 488 -1.79 8.07 3.47
CA GLY A 488 -3.18 7.75 3.25
C GLY A 488 -3.81 8.56 2.11
N ASN A 489 -4.76 7.94 1.42
CA ASN A 489 -5.61 8.60 0.44
C ASN A 489 -7.10 8.34 0.75
N HIS A 490 -7.99 8.76 -0.14
CA HIS A 490 -9.42 8.45 -0.09
C HIS A 490 -9.84 7.80 -1.39
N ASP A 491 -10.91 7.01 -1.34
CA ASP A 491 -11.45 6.38 -2.53
C ASP A 491 -12.21 7.37 -3.42
N THR A 492 -12.15 7.15 -4.73
CA THR A 492 -13.04 7.84 -5.67
C THR A 492 -14.46 7.28 -5.51
N VAL A 493 -15.43 8.16 -5.20
CA VAL A 493 -16.83 7.78 -5.00
C VAL A 493 -17.71 8.51 -6.01
N GLY A 494 -18.42 7.74 -6.84
CA GLY A 494 -19.25 8.27 -7.92
C GLY A 494 -18.43 9.16 -8.85
N SER A 495 -18.85 10.41 -9.06
CA SER A 495 -18.11 11.38 -9.87
C SER A 495 -17.08 12.21 -9.09
N SER A 496 -16.77 11.85 -7.84
CA SER A 496 -15.84 12.60 -6.98
C SER A 496 -14.45 11.97 -7.03
N TYR A 497 -13.62 12.45 -7.94
CA TYR A 497 -12.23 12.01 -8.08
C TYR A 497 -11.40 12.30 -6.83
N ASN A 498 -10.58 11.33 -6.41
CA ASN A 498 -9.68 11.45 -5.25
C ASN A 498 -8.34 12.16 -5.54
N GLY A 499 -7.99 12.37 -6.81
CA GLY A 499 -6.75 13.01 -7.24
C GLY A 499 -5.67 12.07 -7.78
N GLY A 500 -5.85 10.75 -7.65
CA GLY A 500 -4.95 9.70 -8.14
C GLY A 500 -3.52 9.77 -7.63
N LEU A 501 -2.65 8.92 -8.19
CA LEU A 501 -1.21 8.87 -7.89
C LEU A 501 -0.56 10.23 -8.11
N GLU A 502 -0.95 10.95 -9.17
CA GLU A 502 -0.36 12.23 -9.54
C GLU A 502 -0.61 13.35 -8.51
N ASN A 503 -1.42 13.09 -7.49
CA ASN A 503 -1.64 13.94 -6.32
C ASN A 503 -1.64 13.14 -5.00
N LEU A 504 -0.99 11.97 -4.97
CA LEU A 504 -0.85 11.19 -3.75
C LEU A 504 -0.06 11.98 -2.69
N PRO A 505 1.17 12.47 -2.97
CA PRO A 505 1.70 13.61 -2.24
C PRO A 505 0.84 14.84 -2.52
N ARG A 506 0.39 15.49 -1.46
CA ARG A 506 -0.49 16.65 -1.55
C ARG A 506 0.31 17.93 -1.75
N PHE A 507 -0.18 18.82 -2.60
CA PHE A 507 0.48 20.10 -2.90
C PHE A 507 -0.36 21.29 -2.41
N HIS A 508 0.32 22.39 -2.09
CA HIS A 508 -0.30 23.59 -1.52
C HIS A 508 0.02 24.89 -2.27
N GLU A 509 0.70 24.79 -3.41
CA GLU A 509 1.28 25.95 -4.10
C GLU A 509 0.93 25.95 -5.59
N LYS A 510 1.27 27.06 -6.25
CA LYS A 510 1.25 27.16 -7.70
C LYS A 510 2.57 26.61 -8.26
N TRP A 511 2.53 25.38 -8.76
CA TRP A 511 3.69 24.73 -9.40
C TRP A 511 3.75 24.83 -10.92
N SER A 512 2.84 25.58 -11.55
CA SER A 512 2.83 25.75 -13.01
C SER A 512 4.20 26.26 -13.51
N GLY A 513 4.88 25.43 -14.33
CA GLY A 513 6.21 25.73 -14.87
C GLY A 513 7.36 25.52 -13.88
N LYS A 514 7.15 24.73 -12.82
CA LYS A 514 8.15 24.35 -11.81
C LYS A 514 8.30 22.84 -11.74
N ASP A 515 9.51 22.39 -11.48
CA ASP A 515 9.84 20.97 -11.35
C ASP A 515 9.69 20.50 -9.91
N CYS A 516 8.87 19.46 -9.73
CA CYS A 516 8.85 18.67 -8.50
C CYS A 516 9.56 17.34 -8.81
N ASN A 517 10.81 17.23 -8.33
CA ASN A 517 11.61 16.04 -8.51
C ASN A 517 11.41 15.14 -7.30
N ILE A 518 10.90 13.92 -7.51
CA ILE A 518 10.76 12.94 -6.44
C ILE A 518 11.50 11.69 -6.87
N ASN A 519 12.47 11.26 -6.07
CA ASN A 519 13.17 9.99 -6.27
C ASN A 519 12.90 9.11 -5.06
N GLY A 520 12.12 8.05 -5.23
CA GLY A 520 11.71 7.22 -4.10
C GLY A 520 10.64 6.19 -4.41
N SER A 521 9.76 5.98 -3.43
CA SER A 521 8.66 5.01 -3.49
C SER A 521 7.37 5.68 -3.04
N PHE A 522 6.26 5.38 -3.71
CA PHE A 522 4.93 5.90 -3.42
C PHE A 522 4.05 4.77 -2.91
N VAL A 523 3.72 4.80 -1.62
CA VAL A 523 2.99 3.73 -0.95
C VAL A 523 1.71 4.28 -0.35
N CYS A 524 0.58 3.63 -0.65
CA CYS A 524 -0.74 3.93 -0.10
C CYS A 524 -1.35 2.67 0.51
N THR A 525 -1.15 2.48 1.81
CA THR A 525 -1.54 1.27 2.54
C THR A 525 -2.80 1.43 3.38
N TRP A 526 -3.37 2.64 3.43
CA TRP A 526 -4.56 2.93 4.21
C TRP A 526 -5.34 4.12 3.65
N THR A 527 -6.58 4.25 4.11
CA THR A 527 -7.35 5.48 3.98
C THR A 527 -6.95 6.48 5.05
N SER A 528 -6.86 7.76 4.69
CA SER A 528 -6.50 8.83 5.64
C SER A 528 -7.63 9.04 6.66
N SER A 529 -7.31 8.94 7.96
CA SER A 529 -8.23 9.08 9.09
C SER A 529 -8.43 10.53 9.54
N TYR A 530 -7.43 11.41 9.36
CA TYR A 530 -7.51 12.81 9.82
C TYR A 530 -7.67 13.79 8.65
N ALA A 531 -6.85 13.65 7.61
CA ALA A 531 -6.82 14.57 6.49
C ALA A 531 -7.86 14.21 5.42
N THR A 532 -9.14 14.33 5.78
CA THR A 532 -10.34 13.89 5.03
C THR A 532 -10.84 14.88 3.96
N GLY A 533 -10.18 16.03 3.80
CA GLY A 533 -10.56 17.07 2.84
C GLY A 533 -10.58 16.58 1.38
N LYS A 534 -11.61 17.01 0.63
CA LYS A 534 -11.84 16.55 -0.75
C LYS A 534 -10.79 17.09 -1.72
N TRP A 535 -10.40 16.26 -2.69
CA TRP A 535 -9.52 16.72 -3.75
C TRP A 535 -10.20 17.77 -4.64
N LYS A 536 -9.45 18.83 -4.98
CA LYS A 536 -9.88 19.86 -5.92
C LYS A 536 -8.66 20.51 -6.57
N TYR A 537 -8.68 20.58 -7.90
CA TYR A 537 -7.67 21.30 -8.68
C TYR A 537 -7.91 22.81 -8.70
N GLY A 538 -6.85 23.61 -8.58
CA GLY A 538 -6.88 25.06 -8.75
C GLY A 538 -7.37 25.84 -7.51
N GLY A 539 -7.79 27.09 -7.74
CA GLY A 539 -8.16 28.03 -6.67
C GLY A 539 -6.97 28.33 -5.75
N ASP A 540 -7.20 28.25 -4.45
CA ASP A 540 -6.20 28.35 -3.37
C ASP A 540 -5.69 26.96 -2.90
N ARG A 541 -6.04 25.86 -3.59
CA ARG A 541 -5.53 24.51 -3.25
C ARG A 541 -4.12 24.32 -3.80
N TYR A 542 -4.03 24.07 -5.11
CA TYR A 542 -2.76 23.87 -5.80
C TYR A 542 -2.91 24.00 -7.33
N GLN A 543 -1.77 24.17 -8.03
CA GLN A 543 -1.64 23.89 -9.46
C GLN A 543 -0.53 22.87 -9.64
N ALA A 544 -0.65 21.96 -10.61
CA ALA A 544 0.23 20.81 -10.75
C ALA A 544 1.67 21.18 -11.19
N PRO A 545 2.69 20.47 -10.68
CA PRO A 545 4.07 20.62 -11.14
C PRO A 545 4.34 19.89 -12.46
N SER A 546 5.50 20.18 -13.04
CA SER A 546 6.21 19.22 -13.87
C SER A 546 6.69 18.08 -12.98
N ARG A 547 6.24 16.85 -13.27
CA ARG A 547 6.47 15.67 -12.42
C ARG A 547 7.66 14.87 -12.94
N ASN A 548 8.82 15.12 -12.35
CA ASN A 548 10.02 14.30 -12.57
C ASN A 548 10.10 13.26 -11.46
N TRP A 549 9.19 12.28 -11.50
CA TRP A 549 9.06 11.27 -10.47
C TRP A 549 9.72 9.98 -10.93
N SER A 550 10.66 9.48 -10.13
CA SER A 550 11.42 8.28 -10.44
C SER A 550 11.51 7.36 -9.23
N TYR A 551 11.65 6.06 -9.50
CA TYR A 551 11.99 5.09 -8.48
C TYR A 551 13.45 5.23 -8.08
N ASP A 552 13.75 5.18 -6.78
CA ASP A 552 15.14 5.17 -6.30
C ASP A 552 15.73 3.75 -6.34
N PRO A 553 16.68 3.44 -7.25
CA PRO A 553 17.23 2.09 -7.35
C PRO A 553 18.03 1.66 -6.11
N MET A 554 18.37 2.59 -5.21
CA MET A 554 19.01 2.23 -3.94
C MET A 554 18.13 1.28 -3.12
N PHE A 555 16.80 1.39 -3.24
CA PHE A 555 15.85 0.56 -2.50
C PHE A 555 15.78 -0.89 -2.98
N ASN A 556 16.39 -1.25 -4.12
CA ASN A 556 16.55 -2.64 -4.54
C ASN A 556 17.49 -3.45 -3.64
N ARG A 557 18.19 -2.81 -2.70
CA ARG A 557 19.07 -3.47 -1.75
C ARG A 557 18.56 -3.25 -0.33
N VAL A 558 18.30 -4.35 0.39
CA VAL A 558 17.77 -4.30 1.76
C VAL A 558 18.60 -3.41 2.69
N VAL A 559 19.93 -3.42 2.54
CA VAL A 559 20.85 -2.61 3.37
C VAL A 559 20.75 -1.10 3.17
N ASN A 560 20.14 -0.65 2.07
CA ASN A 560 19.97 0.77 1.73
C ASN A 560 18.55 1.27 2.01
N LEU A 561 17.67 0.38 2.46
CA LEU A 561 16.30 0.74 2.76
C LEU A 561 16.28 1.73 3.94
N PRO A 562 15.31 2.66 3.97
CA PRO A 562 14.99 3.42 5.16
C PRO A 562 14.81 2.50 6.37
N PRO A 563 15.28 2.88 7.57
CA PRO A 563 15.02 2.12 8.80
C PRO A 563 13.52 1.87 8.99
N PHE A 564 13.15 0.71 9.56
CA PHE A 564 11.75 0.35 9.78
C PHE A 564 10.88 0.38 8.51
N THR A 565 11.45 -0.01 7.36
CA THR A 565 10.70 -0.16 6.11
C THR A 565 9.53 -1.14 6.28
N PRO A 566 8.30 -0.75 5.92
CA PRO A 566 7.16 -1.66 5.93
C PRO A 566 7.31 -2.86 5.00
N MET A 567 6.63 -3.95 5.34
CA MET A 567 6.65 -5.20 4.58
C MET A 567 5.28 -5.49 3.96
N ALA A 568 5.28 -5.92 2.70
CA ALA A 568 4.12 -6.53 2.05
C ALA A 568 4.30 -8.06 2.09
N VAL A 569 3.33 -8.79 2.66
CA VAL A 569 3.46 -10.21 2.98
C VAL A 569 2.53 -11.07 2.13
N THR A 570 3.10 -11.87 1.24
CA THR A 570 2.40 -12.95 0.54
C THR A 570 2.61 -14.27 1.28
N ALA A 571 1.78 -15.27 1.00
CA ALA A 571 2.01 -16.63 1.47
C ALA A 571 1.71 -17.63 0.36
N ARG A 572 2.71 -18.46 0.04
CA ARG A 572 2.56 -19.54 -0.95
C ARG A 572 2.44 -20.89 -0.25
N ASP A 573 1.54 -21.72 -0.76
CA ASP A 573 1.37 -23.08 -0.31
C ASP A 573 2.50 -23.96 -0.90
N VAL A 574 3.20 -24.72 -0.06
CA VAL A 574 4.26 -25.64 -0.51
C VAL A 574 3.70 -27.04 -0.71
N VAL A 575 2.98 -27.54 0.30
CA VAL A 575 2.34 -28.86 0.26
C VAL A 575 1.16 -28.87 1.24
N SER A 576 0.10 -29.58 0.88
CA SER A 576 -1.07 -29.85 1.72
C SER A 576 -1.36 -31.35 1.74
N TRP A 577 -1.70 -31.91 2.90
CA TRP A 577 -1.98 -33.34 3.06
C TRP A 577 -3.07 -33.67 4.08
#